data_AF-A0A0G0TB70-F1
#
_entry.id   AF-A0A0G0TB70-F1
#
_cell.length_a   1.000
_cell.length_b   1.000
_cell.length_c   1.000
_cell.angle_alpha   90.00
_cell.angle_beta   90.00
_cell.angle_gamma   90.00
#
_symmetry.space_group_name_H-M   'P 1'
#
loop_
_entity.id
_entity.type
_entity.pdbx_description
1 polymer ?
#
loop_
_entity_poly.entity_id
_entity_poly.type
_entity_poly.pdbx_seq_one_letter_code
_entity_poly.pdbx_strand_id
1 'polypeptide(L)'
;MASLEEKAIQAALSGAWHDAVLLNEQYLLEHPNHIDAMNRLAYAYSQSGRYDDACKIYEKILLTEPYNPIAQKNLSRCKYYSRNPVEDTATINTQSKVHISPSLFVSDAQKTRIVHLVNPAPHTVLRTICVGEIVFPYRKGFELHIRNSDEMYLGTLPDDVGRKLMALFNREDSCECFVKDIQESTITIFIKWQE
;
A
#
# COMPACT_ATOMS: atom_id res chain seq x y z
N MET A 1 -21.58 4.91 24.77
CA MET A 1 -20.44 3.96 24.79
C MET A 1 -20.25 3.47 23.36
N ALA A 2 -19.02 3.42 22.85
CA ALA A 2 -18.77 2.95 21.49
C ALA A 2 -19.23 1.48 21.32
N SER A 3 -19.82 1.16 20.17
CA SER A 3 -20.28 -0.19 19.87
C SER A 3 -19.09 -1.17 19.78
N LEU A 4 -19.36 -2.46 19.93
CA LEU A 4 -18.31 -3.47 19.82
C LEU A 4 -17.67 -3.50 18.42
N GLU A 5 -18.48 -3.24 17.38
CA GLU A 5 -18.01 -3.05 16.00
C GLU A 5 -17.07 -1.85 15.86
N GLU A 6 -17.46 -0.68 16.38
CA GLU A 6 -16.62 0.53 16.33
C GLU A 6 -15.27 0.29 17.02
N LYS A 7 -15.27 -0.37 18.18
CA LYS A 7 -14.04 -0.74 18.89
C LYS A 7 -13.16 -1.67 18.07
N ALA A 8 -13.76 -2.67 17.42
CA ALA A 8 -13.03 -3.62 16.58
C ALA A 8 -12.38 -2.91 15.38
N ILE A 9 -13.10 -1.97 14.77
CA ILE A 9 -12.59 -1.14 13.66
C ILE A 9 -11.45 -0.25 14.16
N GLN A 10 -11.61 0.41 15.30
CA GLN A 10 -10.55 1.26 15.87
C GLN A 10 -9.29 0.47 16.22
N ALA A 11 -9.45 -0.73 16.78
CA ALA A 11 -8.32 -1.63 17.05
C ALA A 11 -7.59 -2.05 15.76
N ALA A 12 -8.32 -2.31 14.68
CA ALA A 12 -7.73 -2.59 13.38
C ALA A 12 -6.99 -1.36 12.79
N LEU A 13 -7.56 -0.16 12.92
CA LEU A 13 -6.94 1.09 12.44
C LEU A 13 -5.66 1.46 13.21
N SER A 14 -5.58 1.10 14.50
CA SER A 14 -4.37 1.31 15.31
C SER A 14 -3.33 0.20 15.15
N GLY A 15 -3.62 -0.85 14.35
CA GLY A 15 -2.75 -2.01 14.18
C GLY A 15 -2.74 -2.97 15.38
N ALA A 16 -3.66 -2.80 16.35
CA ALA A 16 -3.85 -3.71 17.46
C ALA A 16 -4.62 -4.97 16.99
N TRP A 17 -3.95 -5.80 16.18
CA TRP A 17 -4.59 -6.93 15.48
C TRP A 17 -5.14 -7.99 16.42
N HIS A 18 -4.48 -8.23 17.56
CA HIS A 18 -4.96 -9.16 18.57
C HIS A 18 -6.31 -8.71 19.18
N ASP A 19 -6.42 -7.44 19.54
CA ASP A 19 -7.66 -6.86 20.07
C ASP A 19 -8.75 -6.83 18.99
N ALA A 20 -8.39 -6.51 17.75
CA ALA A 20 -9.31 -6.54 16.62
C ALA A 20 -9.89 -7.95 16.39
N VAL A 21 -9.09 -9.01 16.57
CA VAL A 21 -9.58 -10.39 16.52
C VAL A 21 -10.60 -10.64 17.62
N LEU A 22 -10.24 -10.37 18.89
CA LEU A 22 -11.11 -10.64 20.04
C LEU A 22 -12.45 -9.91 19.95
N LEU A 23 -12.42 -8.64 19.56
CA LEU A 23 -13.62 -7.81 19.45
C LEU A 23 -14.53 -8.27 18.30
N ASN A 24 -13.97 -8.66 17.15
CA ASN A 24 -14.78 -9.20 16.05
C ASN A 24 -15.32 -10.61 16.37
N GLU A 25 -14.56 -11.47 17.05
CA GLU A 25 -15.05 -12.78 17.53
C GLU A 25 -16.24 -12.58 18.47
N GLN A 26 -16.12 -11.67 19.44
CA GLN A 26 -17.21 -11.35 20.37
C GLN A 26 -18.44 -10.80 19.62
N TYR A 27 -18.25 -9.96 18.62
CA TYR A 27 -19.35 -9.40 17.82
C TYR A 27 -20.09 -10.49 17.03
N LEU A 28 -19.34 -11.45 16.48
CA LEU A 28 -19.90 -12.56 15.71
C LEU A 28 -20.63 -13.59 16.59
N LEU A 29 -20.49 -13.56 17.92
CA LEU A 29 -21.34 -14.39 18.80
C LEU A 29 -22.81 -13.96 18.72
N GLU A 30 -23.06 -12.65 18.64
CA GLU A 30 -24.40 -12.07 18.51
C GLU A 30 -24.85 -12.01 17.04
N HIS A 31 -23.89 -11.90 16.11
CA HIS A 31 -24.14 -11.74 14.68
C HIS A 31 -23.39 -12.77 13.81
N PRO A 32 -23.69 -14.08 13.92
CA PRO A 32 -22.85 -15.17 13.39
C PRO A 32 -22.70 -15.24 11.86
N ASN A 33 -23.54 -14.52 11.12
CA ASN A 33 -23.56 -14.46 9.66
C ASN A 33 -23.30 -13.05 9.12
N HIS A 34 -22.80 -12.13 9.95
CA HIS A 34 -22.50 -10.77 9.52
C HIS A 34 -21.23 -10.73 8.66
N ILE A 35 -21.41 -10.70 7.34
CA ILE A 35 -20.32 -10.85 6.35
C ILE A 35 -19.20 -9.82 6.56
N ASP A 36 -19.53 -8.55 6.83
CA ASP A 36 -18.50 -7.53 7.04
C ASP A 36 -17.67 -7.78 8.31
N ALA A 37 -18.29 -8.33 9.36
CA ALA A 37 -17.59 -8.66 10.60
C ALA A 37 -16.70 -9.90 10.41
N MET A 38 -17.17 -10.86 9.63
CA MET A 38 -16.36 -12.01 9.20
C MET A 38 -15.17 -11.56 8.34
N ASN A 39 -15.37 -10.61 7.42
CA ASN A 39 -14.28 -10.03 6.62
C ASN A 39 -13.24 -9.32 7.50
N ARG A 40 -13.68 -8.51 8.48
CA ARG A 40 -12.81 -7.84 9.45
C ARG A 40 -12.03 -8.86 10.30
N LEU A 41 -12.69 -9.90 10.79
CA LEU A 41 -12.03 -10.97 11.56
C LEU A 41 -10.96 -11.70 10.73
N ALA A 42 -11.31 -12.13 9.51
CA ALA A 42 -10.39 -12.81 8.61
C ALA A 42 -9.18 -11.92 8.27
N TYR A 43 -9.42 -10.63 8.05
CA TYR A 43 -8.35 -9.67 7.84
C TYR A 43 -7.44 -9.57 9.06
N ALA A 44 -8.00 -9.42 10.27
CA ALA A 44 -7.23 -9.32 11.51
C ALA A 44 -6.41 -10.59 11.80
N TYR A 45 -6.94 -11.78 11.52
CA TYR A 45 -6.17 -13.02 11.56
C TYR A 45 -5.00 -13.00 10.58
N SER A 46 -5.21 -12.56 9.34
CA SER A 46 -4.13 -12.46 8.34
C SER A 46 -3.01 -11.51 8.77
N GLN A 47 -3.35 -10.40 9.45
CA GLN A 47 -2.38 -9.45 9.96
C GLN A 47 -1.65 -9.96 11.21
N SER A 48 -2.28 -10.88 11.95
CA SER A 48 -1.69 -11.57 13.10
C SER A 48 -0.90 -12.83 12.71
N GLY A 49 -0.65 -13.06 11.41
CA GLY A 49 0.04 -14.25 10.90
C GLY A 49 -0.78 -15.56 10.96
N ARG A 50 -2.03 -15.50 11.42
CA ARG A 50 -2.94 -16.67 11.53
C ARG A 50 -3.64 -16.94 10.19
N TYR A 51 -2.87 -17.27 9.16
CA TYR A 51 -3.39 -17.40 7.79
C TYR A 51 -4.40 -18.55 7.61
N ASP A 52 -4.23 -19.65 8.34
CA ASP A 52 -5.17 -20.79 8.27
C ASP A 52 -6.56 -20.43 8.80
N ASP A 53 -6.62 -19.67 9.90
CA ASP A 53 -7.88 -19.20 10.47
C ASP A 53 -8.54 -18.17 9.57
N ALA A 54 -7.76 -17.27 8.96
CA ALA A 54 -8.25 -16.35 7.94
C ALA A 54 -8.86 -17.11 6.75
N CYS A 55 -8.21 -18.18 6.27
CA CYS A 55 -8.72 -18.99 5.16
C CYS A 55 -10.09 -19.59 5.48
N LYS A 56 -10.26 -20.20 6.66
CA LYS A 56 -11.53 -20.81 7.08
C LYS A 56 -12.68 -19.80 7.07
N ILE A 57 -12.43 -18.59 7.55
CA ILE A 57 -13.45 -17.54 7.56
C ILE A 57 -13.80 -17.08 6.14
N TYR A 58 -12.81 -16.84 5.27
CA TYR A 58 -13.09 -16.47 3.88
C TYR A 58 -13.80 -17.58 3.12
N GLU A 59 -13.47 -18.85 3.35
CA GLU A 59 -14.20 -19.99 2.78
C GLU A 59 -15.65 -20.01 3.26
N LYS A 60 -15.91 -19.73 4.55
CA LYS A 60 -17.26 -19.60 5.08
C LYS A 60 -18.03 -18.44 4.43
N ILE A 61 -17.39 -17.29 4.17
CA ILE A 61 -18.03 -16.19 3.43
C ILE A 61 -18.41 -16.64 2.02
N LEU A 62 -17.52 -17.34 1.31
CA LEU A 62 -17.77 -17.80 -0.06
C LEU A 62 -18.85 -18.89 -0.16
N LEU A 63 -19.15 -19.62 0.92
CA LEU A 63 -20.31 -20.52 0.96
C LEU A 63 -21.63 -19.76 0.89
N THR A 64 -21.69 -18.57 1.49
CA THR A 64 -22.89 -17.71 1.49
C THR A 64 -22.91 -16.77 0.28
N GLU A 65 -21.76 -16.20 -0.08
CA GLU A 65 -21.57 -15.27 -1.18
C GLU A 65 -20.45 -15.74 -2.12
N PRO A 66 -20.75 -16.67 -3.06
CA PRO A 66 -19.73 -17.27 -3.93
C PRO A 66 -18.94 -16.27 -4.78
N TYR A 67 -19.53 -15.11 -5.06
CA TYR A 67 -18.96 -14.06 -5.90
C TYR A 67 -18.38 -12.88 -5.11
N ASN A 68 -18.19 -13.00 -3.79
CA ASN A 68 -17.61 -11.92 -2.99
C ASN A 68 -16.14 -11.66 -3.40
N PRO A 69 -15.82 -10.51 -4.04
CA PRO A 69 -14.49 -10.28 -4.59
C PRO A 69 -13.44 -10.07 -3.49
N ILE A 70 -13.85 -9.57 -2.32
CA ILE A 70 -12.98 -9.36 -1.16
C ILE A 70 -12.51 -10.72 -0.63
N ALA A 71 -13.44 -11.66 -0.44
CA ALA A 71 -13.14 -12.99 0.06
C ALA A 71 -12.31 -13.80 -0.94
N GLN A 72 -12.63 -13.78 -2.24
CA GLN A 72 -11.84 -14.50 -3.26
C GLN A 72 -10.37 -14.00 -3.32
N LYS A 73 -10.18 -12.69 -3.35
CA LYS A 73 -8.86 -12.06 -3.38
C LYS A 73 -8.05 -12.40 -2.13
N ASN A 74 -8.65 -12.22 -0.95
CA ASN A 74 -7.95 -12.42 0.31
C ASN A 74 -7.72 -13.90 0.64
N LEU A 75 -8.62 -14.81 0.24
CA LEU A 75 -8.42 -16.25 0.40
C LEU A 75 -7.21 -16.74 -0.40
N SER A 76 -7.07 -16.30 -1.64
CA SER A 76 -5.92 -16.63 -2.49
C SER A 76 -4.61 -16.20 -1.84
N ARG A 77 -4.59 -14.99 -1.27
CA ARG A 77 -3.44 -14.45 -0.52
C ARG A 77 -3.16 -15.26 0.75
N CYS A 78 -4.17 -15.59 1.54
CA CYS A 78 -3.99 -16.37 2.78
C CYS A 78 -3.51 -17.79 2.48
N LYS A 79 -4.02 -18.46 1.42
CA LYS A 79 -3.57 -19.79 1.00
C LYS A 79 -2.10 -19.81 0.58
N TYR A 80 -1.64 -18.75 -0.08
CA TYR A 80 -0.23 -18.60 -0.44
C TYR A 80 0.66 -18.54 0.81
N TYR A 81 0.33 -17.69 1.78
CA TYR A 81 1.11 -17.52 3.01
C TYR A 81 1.00 -18.68 4.00
N SER A 82 -0.14 -19.37 4.04
CA SER A 82 -0.31 -20.62 4.80
C SER A 82 0.65 -21.72 4.30
N ARG A 83 0.83 -21.84 2.97
CA ARG A 83 1.72 -22.83 2.35
C ARG A 83 3.19 -22.43 2.35
N ASN A 84 3.47 -21.13 2.39
CA ASN A 84 4.82 -20.57 2.40
C ASN A 84 4.95 -19.68 3.65
N PRO A 85 5.03 -20.29 4.85
CA PRO A 85 5.19 -19.54 6.08
C PRO A 85 6.47 -18.70 5.98
N VAL A 86 6.30 -17.39 6.06
CA VAL A 86 7.42 -16.45 6.04
C VAL A 86 8.09 -16.55 7.41
N GLU A 87 9.35 -16.99 7.46
CA GLU A 87 10.08 -17.24 8.72
C GLU A 87 10.40 -15.98 9.54
N ASP A 88 10.16 -14.78 8.99
CA ASP A 88 10.39 -13.50 9.67
C ASP A 88 9.10 -12.66 9.79
N THR A 89 8.25 -13.00 10.75
CA THR A 89 6.98 -12.28 11.01
C THR A 89 7.15 -11.00 11.85
N ALA A 90 8.33 -10.38 11.84
CA ALA A 90 8.52 -9.07 12.50
C ALA A 90 8.26 -7.88 11.57
N THR A 91 8.16 -8.04 10.25
CA THR A 91 8.09 -6.88 9.35
C THR A 91 7.50 -7.19 7.97
N ILE A 92 6.30 -7.80 7.90
CA ILE A 92 5.36 -7.33 6.87
C ILE A 92 4.63 -6.17 7.52
N ASN A 93 5.37 -5.07 7.64
CA ASN A 93 4.83 -3.80 8.05
C ASN A 93 3.80 -3.41 6.98
N THR A 94 2.53 -3.74 7.19
CA THR A 94 1.43 -3.11 6.46
C THR A 94 1.23 -1.67 6.90
N GLN A 95 1.98 -1.21 7.91
CA GLN A 95 2.54 0.15 7.85
C GLN A 95 3.73 0.12 6.89
N SER A 96 3.47 -0.08 5.59
CA SER A 96 4.24 0.73 4.66
C SER A 96 4.03 2.13 5.21
N LYS A 97 5.12 2.83 5.56
CA LYS A 97 5.15 4.26 5.91
C LYS A 97 4.69 5.11 4.73
N VAL A 98 3.68 4.66 4.00
CA VAL A 98 2.96 5.41 3.02
C VAL A 98 1.94 6.19 3.83
N HIS A 99 2.40 7.29 4.40
CA HIS A 99 1.51 8.34 4.82
C HIS A 99 0.91 8.92 3.53
N ILE A 100 -0.18 8.32 3.04
CA ILE A 100 -0.94 8.88 1.92
C ILE A 100 -1.64 10.11 2.47
N SER A 101 -1.00 11.27 2.34
CA SER A 101 -1.64 12.53 2.69
C SER A 101 -2.91 12.69 1.86
N PRO A 102 -4.09 13.01 2.45
CA PRO A 102 -5.31 13.27 1.68
C PRO A 102 -5.14 14.37 0.61
N SER A 103 -4.15 15.24 0.76
CA SER A 103 -3.72 16.24 -0.22
C SER A 103 -3.11 15.65 -1.50
N LEU A 104 -2.74 14.37 -1.51
CA LEU A 104 -2.30 13.62 -2.70
C LEU A 104 -3.42 13.46 -3.72
N PHE A 105 -4.68 13.43 -3.27
CA PHE A 105 -5.85 13.24 -4.15
C PHE A 105 -6.44 14.56 -4.66
N VAL A 106 -5.98 15.71 -4.14
CA VAL A 106 -6.36 17.03 -4.65
C VAL A 106 -5.46 17.35 -5.84
N SER A 107 -5.87 16.87 -7.01
CA SER A 107 -5.27 17.20 -8.30
C SER A 107 -5.63 18.63 -8.68
N ASP A 108 -4.82 19.59 -8.24
CA ASP A 108 -4.80 20.88 -8.92
C ASP A 108 -4.22 20.66 -10.33
N ALA A 109 -5.10 20.71 -11.33
CA ALA A 109 -4.82 20.36 -12.73
C ALA A 109 -3.68 21.20 -13.36
N GLN A 110 -3.23 22.26 -12.68
CA GLN A 110 -2.16 23.15 -13.15
C GLN A 110 -0.77 22.81 -12.58
N LYS A 111 -0.65 21.93 -11.56
CA LYS A 111 0.61 21.74 -10.81
C LYS A 111 1.03 20.28 -10.61
N THR A 112 0.44 19.38 -11.38
CA THR A 112 0.58 17.94 -11.21
C THR A 112 0.88 17.27 -12.55
N ARG A 113 1.89 16.40 -12.61
CA ARG A 113 2.21 15.62 -13.83
C ARG A 113 2.50 14.17 -13.49
N ILE A 114 1.93 13.28 -14.31
CA ILE A 114 2.24 11.84 -14.30
C ILE A 114 3.38 11.61 -15.29
N VAL A 115 4.42 10.90 -14.85
CA VAL A 115 5.63 10.71 -15.65
C VAL A 115 6.07 9.25 -15.57
N HIS A 116 6.32 8.66 -16.73
CA HIS A 116 6.97 7.36 -16.84
C HIS A 116 8.49 7.56 -16.79
N LEU A 117 9.18 6.83 -15.93
CA LEU A 117 10.64 6.93 -15.86
C LEU A 117 11.28 6.18 -17.04
N VAL A 118 12.35 6.76 -17.58
CA VAL A 118 13.25 6.08 -18.52
C VAL A 118 14.34 5.35 -17.74
N ASN A 119 14.89 4.28 -18.30
CA ASN A 119 15.91 3.45 -17.66
C ASN A 119 15.51 2.96 -16.25
N PRO A 120 14.36 2.27 -16.11
CA PRO A 120 13.88 1.82 -14.82
C PRO A 120 14.86 0.84 -14.16
N ALA A 121 14.85 0.81 -12.84
CA ALA A 121 15.66 -0.11 -12.07
C ALA A 121 15.32 -1.59 -12.39
N PRO A 122 16.26 -2.53 -12.13
CA PRO A 122 15.99 -3.95 -12.31
C PRO A 122 14.75 -4.42 -11.54
N HIS A 123 14.07 -5.43 -12.06
CA HIS A 123 12.85 -5.96 -11.47
C HIS A 123 13.01 -6.46 -10.02
N THR A 124 14.22 -6.82 -9.61
CA THR A 124 14.54 -7.15 -8.21
C THR A 124 14.36 -5.97 -7.27
N VAL A 125 14.69 -4.76 -7.73
CA VAL A 125 14.51 -3.50 -7.01
C VAL A 125 13.05 -3.05 -7.09
N LEU A 126 12.43 -3.08 -8.26
CA LEU A 126 11.05 -2.61 -8.41
C LEU A 126 10.04 -3.41 -7.56
N ARG A 127 10.32 -4.70 -7.29
CA ARG A 127 9.49 -5.55 -6.42
C ARG A 127 9.52 -5.17 -4.95
N THR A 128 10.56 -4.44 -4.49
CA THR A 128 10.65 -4.01 -3.09
C THR A 128 9.92 -2.69 -2.84
N ILE A 129 9.54 -1.98 -3.90
CA ILE A 129 8.93 -0.65 -3.87
C ILE A 129 7.41 -0.77 -3.84
N CYS A 130 6.76 0.10 -3.07
CA CYS A 130 5.31 0.14 -2.98
C CYS A 130 4.71 1.30 -3.78
N VAL A 131 3.51 1.09 -4.33
CA VAL A 131 2.70 2.20 -4.85
C VAL A 131 2.35 3.14 -3.69
N GLY A 132 2.51 4.45 -3.92
CA GLY A 132 2.37 5.52 -2.94
C GLY A 132 3.67 5.91 -2.24
N GLU A 133 4.76 5.15 -2.41
CA GLU A 133 6.04 5.46 -1.78
C GLU A 133 6.58 6.83 -2.22
N ILE A 134 7.12 7.59 -1.25
CA ILE A 134 7.71 8.91 -1.50
C ILE A 134 9.07 8.71 -2.16
N VAL A 135 9.29 9.45 -3.24
CA VAL A 135 10.53 9.41 -3.99
C VAL A 135 11.04 10.83 -4.20
N PHE A 136 12.35 10.96 -4.44
CA PHE A 136 13.03 12.23 -4.53
C PHE A 136 13.84 12.32 -5.82
N PRO A 137 13.74 13.43 -6.56
CA PRO A 137 14.62 13.69 -7.69
C PRO A 137 16.04 14.03 -7.20
N TYR A 138 17.04 13.38 -7.78
CA TYR A 138 18.46 13.53 -7.51
C TYR A 138 19.20 13.90 -8.79
N ARG A 139 19.94 15.01 -8.77
CA ARG A 139 20.66 15.50 -9.94
C ARG A 139 21.95 14.73 -10.16
N LYS A 140 22.09 14.13 -11.36
CA LYS A 140 23.33 13.52 -11.83
C LYS A 140 23.70 14.12 -13.19
N GLY A 141 24.50 15.18 -13.18
CA GLY A 141 24.87 15.91 -14.40
C GLY A 141 23.68 16.67 -15.00
N PHE A 142 23.24 16.25 -16.20
CA PHE A 142 22.08 16.77 -16.92
C PHE A 142 20.82 15.91 -16.78
N GLU A 143 20.90 14.80 -16.06
CA GLU A 143 19.78 13.88 -15.83
C GLU A 143 19.27 14.02 -14.39
N LEU A 144 17.96 13.83 -14.21
CA LEU A 144 17.34 13.72 -12.89
C LEU A 144 16.99 12.26 -12.63
N HIS A 145 17.69 11.67 -11.67
CA HIS A 145 17.44 10.31 -11.21
C HIS A 145 16.40 10.34 -10.12
N ILE A 146 15.48 9.38 -10.10
CA ILE A 146 14.52 9.22 -9.01
C ILE A 146 15.06 8.17 -8.04
N ARG A 147 15.07 8.51 -6.76
CA ARG A 147 15.47 7.62 -5.67
C ARG A 147 14.42 7.58 -4.57
N ASN A 148 14.37 6.48 -3.81
CA ASN A 148 13.55 6.41 -2.60
C ASN A 148 14.29 6.95 -1.37
N SER A 149 13.68 6.82 -0.18
CA SER A 149 14.29 7.21 1.10
C SER A 149 15.56 6.44 1.46
N ASP A 150 15.72 5.23 0.92
CA ASP A 150 16.90 4.37 1.12
C ASP A 150 18.00 4.64 0.08
N GLU A 151 17.90 5.76 -0.65
CA GLU A 151 18.77 6.16 -1.76
C GLU A 151 18.83 5.16 -2.94
N MET A 152 17.90 4.22 -3.01
CA MET A 152 17.85 3.24 -4.09
C MET A 152 17.37 3.89 -5.39
N TYR A 153 18.10 3.65 -6.47
CA TYR A 153 17.73 4.16 -7.80
C TYR A 153 16.51 3.43 -8.35
N LEU A 154 15.53 4.18 -8.86
CA LEU A 154 14.28 3.66 -9.43
C LEU A 154 14.16 3.88 -10.94
N GLY A 155 14.79 4.93 -11.45
CA GLY A 155 14.75 5.31 -12.87
C GLY A 155 15.17 6.75 -13.07
N THR A 156 15.22 7.21 -14.30
CA THR A 156 15.57 8.57 -14.69
C THR A 156 14.34 9.30 -15.26
N LEU A 157 14.21 10.59 -14.98
CA LEU A 157 13.18 11.42 -15.60
C LEU A 157 13.51 11.65 -17.08
N PRO A 158 12.51 11.58 -17.99
CA PRO A 158 12.68 11.99 -19.38
C PRO A 158 13.23 13.42 -19.48
N ASP A 159 14.09 13.70 -20.46
CA ASP A 159 14.79 14.99 -20.57
C ASP A 159 13.87 16.21 -20.65
N ASP A 160 12.69 16.09 -21.27
CA ASP A 160 11.72 17.17 -21.40
C ASP A 160 11.13 17.57 -20.04
N VAL A 161 10.87 16.58 -19.19
CA VAL A 161 10.40 16.76 -17.81
C VAL A 161 11.57 17.21 -16.96
N GLY A 162 12.71 16.52 -17.06
CA GLY A 162 13.89 16.76 -16.23
C GLY A 162 14.42 18.18 -16.37
N ARG A 163 14.50 18.72 -17.60
CA ARG A 163 14.91 20.11 -17.84
C ARG A 163 13.93 21.13 -17.28
N LYS A 164 12.63 20.90 -17.43
CA LYS A 164 11.59 21.77 -16.85
C LYS A 164 11.65 21.75 -15.33
N LEU A 165 11.80 20.57 -14.73
CA LEU A 165 11.99 20.42 -13.29
C LEU A 165 13.25 21.18 -12.85
N MET A 166 14.41 20.91 -13.46
CA MET A 166 15.66 21.60 -13.10
C MET A 166 15.57 23.14 -13.21
N ALA A 167 14.83 23.67 -14.18
CA ALA A 167 14.65 25.12 -14.34
C ALA A 167 13.76 25.74 -13.24
N LEU A 168 12.85 24.97 -12.66
CA LEU A 168 12.00 25.40 -11.55
C LEU A 168 12.73 25.28 -10.19
N PHE A 169 13.79 24.46 -10.10
CA PHE A 169 14.49 24.12 -8.87
C PHE A 169 15.73 24.98 -8.65
N ASN A 170 15.57 26.15 -8.02
CA ASN A 170 16.67 26.86 -7.35
C ASN A 170 16.69 26.62 -5.82
N ARG A 171 15.72 25.88 -5.26
CA ARG A 171 15.65 25.50 -3.84
C ARG A 171 15.10 24.07 -3.76
N GLU A 172 15.75 23.20 -3.00
CA GLU A 172 15.51 21.74 -2.98
C GLU A 172 14.16 21.31 -2.37
N ASP A 173 13.32 22.23 -1.89
CA ASP A 173 12.23 21.94 -0.95
C ASP A 173 10.79 21.93 -1.51
N SER A 174 10.54 22.14 -2.80
CA SER A 174 9.17 22.41 -3.30
C SER A 174 8.52 21.31 -4.16
N CYS A 175 9.11 20.11 -4.25
CA CYS A 175 8.57 19.05 -5.09
C CYS A 175 8.29 17.75 -4.33
N GLU A 176 7.05 17.30 -4.43
CA GLU A 176 6.61 16.03 -3.88
C GLU A 176 6.46 15.03 -5.02
N CYS A 177 7.23 13.94 -4.99
CA CYS A 177 7.12 12.85 -5.95
C CYS A 177 6.67 11.56 -5.25
N PHE A 178 5.77 10.81 -5.88
CA PHE A 178 5.25 9.56 -5.35
C PHE A 178 5.18 8.50 -6.43
N VAL A 179 5.39 7.23 -6.08
CA VAL A 179 5.18 6.12 -7.01
C VAL A 179 3.69 5.95 -7.25
N LYS A 180 3.24 6.08 -8.50
CA LYS A 180 1.83 5.92 -8.89
C LYS A 180 1.50 4.49 -9.30
N ASP A 181 2.38 3.87 -10.10
CA ASP A 181 2.17 2.55 -10.66
C ASP A 181 3.51 1.87 -10.93
N ILE A 182 3.54 0.56 -10.76
CA ILE A 182 4.71 -0.29 -11.01
C ILE A 182 4.22 -1.50 -11.83
N GLN A 183 4.74 -1.62 -13.05
CA GLN A 183 4.53 -2.77 -13.93
C GLN A 183 5.86 -3.52 -14.11
N GLU A 184 5.85 -4.69 -14.75
CA GLU A 184 7.01 -5.60 -14.84
C GLU A 184 8.33 -4.93 -15.24
N SER A 185 8.28 -3.89 -16.08
CA SER A 185 9.46 -3.14 -16.51
C SER A 185 9.22 -1.63 -16.61
N THR A 186 8.15 -1.11 -16.01
CA THR A 186 7.85 0.33 -16.06
C THR A 186 7.48 0.83 -14.68
N ILE A 187 7.94 2.03 -14.36
CA ILE A 187 7.56 2.72 -13.13
C ILE A 187 7.03 4.09 -13.52
N THR A 188 5.85 4.39 -12.99
CA THR A 188 5.17 5.66 -13.20
C THR A 188 5.15 6.39 -11.90
N ILE A 189 5.62 7.64 -11.91
CA ILE A 189 5.58 8.50 -10.75
C ILE A 189 4.62 9.67 -10.97
N PHE A 190 4.11 10.16 -9.87
CA PHE A 190 3.35 11.38 -9.75
C PHE A 190 4.29 12.47 -9.25
N ILE A 191 4.33 13.61 -9.93
CA ILE A 191 5.16 14.75 -9.55
C ILE A 191 4.24 15.95 -9.32
N LYS A 192 4.36 16.55 -8.14
CA LYS A 192 3.66 17.78 -7.74
C LYS A 192 4.68 18.84 -7.38
N TRP A 193 4.49 20.08 -7.84
CA TRP A 193 5.41 21.17 -7.51
C TRP A 193 4.68 22.42 -6.99
N GLN A 194 5.34 23.04 -6.01
CA GLN A 194 5.14 24.41 -5.51
C GLN A 194 5.49 25.46 -6.59
N GLU A 195 4.76 26.57 -6.74
CA GLU A 195 5.35 27.81 -7.32
C GLU A 195 5.69 28.76 -6.18
#